data_AF-A0A3P1Y0Y8-F1
#
_entry.id   AF-A0A3P1Y0Y8-F1
#
_cell.length_a   1.000
_cell.length_b   1.000
_cell.length_c   1.000
_cell.angle_alpha   90.00
_cell.angle_beta   90.00
_cell.angle_gamma   90.00
#
_symmetry.space_group_name_H-M   'P 1'
#
loop_
_entity.id
_entity.type
_entity.pdbx_description
1 polymer ?
#
loop_
_entity_poly.entity_id
_entity_poly.type
_entity_poly.pdbx_seq_one_letter_code
_entity_poly.pdbx_strand_id
1 'polypeptide(L)'
;MPIKLTNIRFNVQARPYDQKITGGATCSIPAGSTTCTVSLPQDIINGTTGYLHSGYEVRSTTEATFFAPIWENIAWHTLGPSVTGFDYNETTNILQVYVNQPGDG
;
A
#
# COMPACT_ATOMS: atom_id res chain seq x y z
N MET A 1 -5.30 -0.27 -13.21
CA MET A 1 -4.32 -0.23 -12.11
C MET A 1 -2.97 -0.71 -12.65
N PRO A 2 -1.83 -0.11 -12.29
CA PRO A 2 -0.52 -0.62 -12.72
C PRO A 2 -0.33 -2.06 -12.21
N ILE A 3 0.15 -2.92 -13.10
CA ILE A 3 0.37 -4.37 -12.86
C ILE A 3 1.67 -4.62 -12.05
N LYS A 4 2.46 -3.56 -11.84
CA LYS A 4 3.74 -3.61 -11.15
C LYS A 4 4.03 -2.28 -10.48
N LEU A 5 4.26 -2.30 -9.18
CA LEU A 5 4.91 -1.20 -8.47
C LEU A 5 6.41 -1.39 -8.67
N THR A 6 7.11 -0.33 -9.08
CA THR A 6 8.54 -0.40 -9.39
C THR A 6 9.36 0.42 -8.41
N ASN A 7 8.78 1.47 -7.85
CA ASN A 7 9.45 2.40 -6.99
C ASN A 7 8.52 2.84 -5.86
N ILE A 8 9.10 3.07 -4.69
CA ILE A 8 8.49 3.80 -3.59
C ILE A 8 9.13 5.19 -3.53
N ARG A 9 8.29 6.23 -3.46
CA ARG A 9 8.75 7.61 -3.22
C ARG A 9 8.33 8.05 -1.83
N PHE A 10 9.31 8.37 -1.01
CA PHE A 10 9.10 8.99 0.29
C PHE A 10 9.01 10.50 0.11
N ASN A 11 7.99 11.10 0.71
CA ASN A 11 7.84 12.56 0.79
C ASN A 11 7.96 12.97 2.26
N VAL A 12 8.86 13.91 2.55
CA VAL A 12 9.15 14.42 3.89
C VAL A 12 9.20 15.94 3.87
N GLN A 13 9.17 16.54 5.05
CA GLN A 13 9.45 17.96 5.18
C GLN A 13 10.95 18.24 4.99
N ALA A 14 11.27 19.37 4.37
CA ALA A 14 12.65 19.83 4.28
C ALA A 14 13.19 20.13 5.68
N ARG A 15 14.43 19.70 5.94
CA ARG A 15 15.16 19.95 7.18
C ARG A 15 16.54 20.56 6.86
N PRO A 16 17.15 21.30 7.81
CA PRO A 16 18.49 21.86 7.63
C PRO A 16 19.62 20.81 7.79
N TYR A 17 19.27 19.52 7.88
CA TYR A 17 20.19 18.40 8.02
C TYR A 17 19.71 17.25 7.13
N ASP A 18 20.63 16.34 6.80
CA ASP A 18 20.31 15.15 6.04
C ASP A 18 19.37 14.23 6.84
N GLN A 19 18.36 13.71 6.16
CA GLN A 19 17.45 12.71 6.70
C GLN A 19 17.71 11.37 6.03
N LYS A 20 17.34 10.29 6.69
CA LYS A 20 17.46 8.93 6.16
C LYS A 20 16.17 8.16 6.39
N ILE A 21 15.72 7.45 5.36
CA ILE A 21 14.68 6.43 5.48
C ILE A 21 15.31 5.13 5.94
N THR A 22 14.78 4.54 7.01
CA THR A 22 15.15 3.22 7.53
C THR A 22 13.95 2.29 7.55
N GLY A 23 14.14 1.02 7.17
CA GLY A 23 13.09 0.01 7.03
C GLY A 23 13.49 -1.06 6.00
N GLY A 24 12.52 -1.72 5.36
CA GLY A 24 12.77 -2.69 4.29
C GLY A 24 13.37 -2.09 3.00
N ALA A 25 13.31 -0.77 2.86
CA ALA A 25 13.95 0.03 1.83
C ALA A 25 14.62 1.24 2.51
N THR A 26 15.72 1.72 1.94
CA THR A 26 16.48 2.85 2.51
C THR A 26 16.91 3.85 1.45
N CYS A 27 16.82 5.13 1.78
CA CYS A 27 17.40 6.21 1.00
C CYS A 27 17.79 7.38 1.89
N SER A 28 18.75 8.16 1.41
CA SER A 28 19.13 9.44 2.01
C SER A 28 18.37 10.57 1.36
N ILE A 29 18.00 11.57 2.16
CA ILE A 29 17.32 12.79 1.75
C ILE A 29 18.23 13.94 2.19
N PRO A 30 18.97 14.56 1.27
CA PRO A 30 19.89 15.65 1.60
C PRO A 30 19.17 16.83 2.27
N ALA A 31 19.90 17.62 3.05
CA ALA A 31 19.40 18.87 3.63
C ALA A 31 18.69 19.74 2.58
N GLY A 32 17.55 20.32 2.95
CA GLY A 32 16.70 21.11 2.06
C GLY A 32 15.85 20.31 1.05
N SER A 33 16.12 19.02 0.85
CA SER A 33 15.32 18.16 -0.03
C SER A 33 14.08 17.61 0.68
N THR A 34 13.07 17.24 -0.09
CA THR A 34 11.78 16.75 0.42
C THR A 34 11.44 15.33 -0.02
N THR A 35 12.25 14.71 -0.88
CA THR A 35 11.92 13.39 -1.43
C THR A 35 13.13 12.51 -1.61
N CYS A 36 12.95 11.20 -1.45
CA CYS A 36 13.83 10.19 -2.04
C CYS A 36 13.00 9.06 -2.65
N THR A 37 13.53 8.41 -3.68
CA THR A 37 12.86 7.32 -4.39
C THR A 37 13.77 6.10 -4.38
N VAL A 38 13.20 4.92 -4.07
CA VAL A 38 13.92 3.64 -4.04
C VAL A 38 13.16 2.63 -4.87
N SER A 39 13.89 1.73 -5.53
CA SER A 39 13.31 0.61 -6.24
C SER A 39 12.63 -0.34 -5.26
N LEU A 40 11.35 -0.61 -5.47
CA LEU A 40 10.56 -1.58 -4.70
C LEU A 40 9.68 -2.34 -5.68
N PRO A 41 10.20 -3.41 -6.31
CA PRO A 41 9.44 -4.19 -7.27
C PRO A 41 8.39 -5.04 -6.54
N GLN A 42 7.12 -4.71 -6.72
CA GLN A 42 5.99 -5.52 -6.27
C GLN A 42 5.07 -5.77 -7.47
N ASP A 43 4.87 -7.03 -7.82
CA ASP A 43 3.92 -7.40 -8.87
C ASP A 43 2.50 -7.39 -8.28
N ILE A 44 1.57 -6.74 -8.99
CA ILE A 44 0.14 -6.80 -8.67
C ILE A 44 -0.53 -7.68 -9.71
N ILE A 45 -0.72 -8.95 -9.36
CA ILE A 45 -1.24 -9.98 -10.27
C ILE A 45 -2.76 -9.82 -10.43
N ASN A 46 -3.24 -9.82 -11.68
CA ASN A 46 -4.67 -9.76 -11.95
C ASN A 46 -5.40 -11.00 -11.41
N GLY A 47 -6.56 -10.80 -10.80
CA GLY A 47 -7.31 -11.86 -10.09
C GLY A 47 -6.90 -12.06 -8.63
N THR A 48 -6.05 -11.20 -8.07
CA THR A 48 -5.68 -11.21 -6.64
C THR A 48 -6.21 -10.01 -5.87
N THR A 49 -6.30 -10.17 -4.55
CA THR A 49 -6.38 -9.06 -3.59
C THR A 49 -5.09 -9.02 -2.77
N GLY A 50 -4.81 -7.89 -2.14
CA GLY A 50 -3.68 -7.79 -1.24
C GLY A 50 -3.44 -6.40 -0.68
N TYR A 51 -2.51 -6.36 0.26
CA TYR A 51 -2.24 -5.21 1.11
C TYR A 51 -0.74 -5.05 1.36
N LEU A 52 -0.22 -3.83 1.25
CA LEU A 52 1.13 -3.46 1.67
C LEU A 52 1.07 -2.45 2.82
N HIS A 53 1.76 -2.79 3.91
CA HIS A 53 1.86 -1.96 5.11
C HIS A 53 3.20 -2.07 5.81
N SER A 54 4.28 -1.97 5.03
CA SER A 54 5.62 -1.93 5.60
C SER A 54 5.83 -0.65 6.41
N GLY A 55 6.38 -0.80 7.61
CA GLY A 55 6.80 0.32 8.46
C GLY A 55 8.20 0.82 8.08
N TYR A 56 8.34 2.14 8.06
CA TYR A 56 9.61 2.83 7.87
C TYR A 56 9.74 3.95 8.91
N GLU A 57 10.94 4.51 9.00
CA GLU A 57 11.22 5.65 9.85
C GLU A 57 11.99 6.70 9.05
N VAL A 58 11.64 7.96 9.23
CA VAL A 58 12.45 9.11 8.83
C VAL A 58 13.33 9.48 10.02
N ARG A 59 14.65 9.35 9.89
CA ARG A 59 15.61 9.68 10.94
C ARG A 59 16.48 10.86 10.55
N SER A 60 16.88 11.67 11.53
CA SER A 60 18.02 12.59 11.34
C SER A 60 19.33 11.78 11.25
N THR A 61 20.24 12.18 10.38
CA THR A 61 21.61 11.63 10.37
C THR A 61 22.50 12.26 11.45
N THR A 62 22.05 13.36 12.06
CA THR A 62 22.80 14.11 13.09
C THR A 62 22.36 13.74 14.50
N GLU A 63 21.05 13.56 14.73
CA GLU A 63 20.48 13.20 16.04
C GLU A 63 19.62 11.94 15.91
N ALA A 64 20.16 10.80 16.32
CA ALA A 64 19.53 9.49 16.11
C ALA A 64 18.19 9.32 16.85
N THR A 65 17.93 10.14 17.88
CA THR A 65 16.65 10.16 18.61
C THR A 65 15.54 10.90 17.88
N PHE A 66 15.86 11.71 16.87
CA PHE A 66 14.86 12.37 16.03
C PHE A 66 14.40 11.42 14.94
N PHE A 67 13.29 10.74 15.21
CA PHE A 67 12.64 9.87 14.24
C PHE A 67 11.13 10.10 14.17
N ALA A 68 10.58 9.88 12.98
CA ALA A 68 9.14 9.86 12.75
C ALA A 68 8.79 8.58 11.97
N PRO A 69 7.85 7.76 12.47
CA PRO A 69 7.41 6.58 11.74
C PRO A 69 6.54 6.99 10.55
N ILE A 70 6.65 6.24 9.45
CA ILE A 70 5.84 6.37 8.25
C ILE A 70 5.53 4.98 7.70
N TRP A 71 4.41 4.83 7.00
CA TRP A 71 3.99 3.55 6.45
C TRP A 71 3.53 3.73 5.02
N GLU A 72 3.78 2.71 4.21
CA GLU A 72 2.97 2.52 3.01
C GLU A 72 1.59 2.00 3.42
N ASN A 73 0.56 2.35 2.64
CA ASN A 73 -0.78 1.88 2.86
C ASN A 73 -1.44 1.69 1.50
N ILE A 74 -1.15 0.55 0.88
CA ILE A 74 -1.58 0.23 -0.49
C ILE A 74 -2.43 -1.03 -0.42
N ALA A 75 -3.72 -0.90 -0.70
CA ALA A 75 -4.62 -2.03 -0.91
C ALA A 75 -4.92 -2.17 -2.40
N TRP A 76 -5.06 -3.40 -2.89
CA TRP A 76 -5.54 -3.65 -4.24
C TRP A 76 -6.58 -4.76 -4.31
N HIS A 77 -7.49 -4.57 -5.26
CA HIS A 77 -8.52 -5.53 -5.64
C HIS A 77 -8.56 -5.64 -7.14
N THR A 78 -7.98 -6.71 -7.66
CA THR A 78 -8.12 -7.04 -9.08
C THR A 78 -9.18 -8.13 -9.30
N LEU A 79 -9.60 -8.81 -8.25
CA LEU A 79 -10.74 -9.70 -8.25
C LEU A 79 -11.99 -8.93 -7.83
N GLY A 80 -13.00 -8.90 -8.71
CA GLY A 80 -14.31 -8.34 -8.39
C GLY A 80 -15.19 -9.34 -7.64
N PRO A 81 -16.31 -8.88 -7.04
CA PRO A 81 -17.30 -9.78 -6.48
C PRO A 81 -17.88 -10.69 -7.57
N SER A 82 -18.16 -11.94 -7.22
CA SER A 82 -18.77 -12.91 -8.13
C SER A 82 -20.06 -13.47 -7.54
N VAL A 83 -21.09 -13.58 -8.38
CA VAL A 83 -22.31 -14.31 -8.02
C VAL A 83 -21.98 -15.79 -7.97
N THR A 84 -22.24 -16.43 -6.84
CA THR A 84 -21.98 -17.86 -6.62
C THR A 84 -23.25 -18.71 -6.74
N GLY A 85 -24.42 -18.08 -6.72
CA GLY A 85 -25.70 -18.74 -6.90
C GLY A 85 -26.87 -17.80 -6.64
N PHE A 86 -28.07 -18.34 -6.77
CA PHE A 86 -29.31 -17.66 -6.40
C PHE A 86 -30.38 -18.68 -6.02
N ASP A 87 -31.33 -18.25 -5.20
CA ASP A 87 -32.56 -18.98 -4.91
C ASP A 87 -33.76 -18.07 -5.20
N TYR A 88 -34.71 -18.56 -5.98
CA TYR A 88 -35.95 -17.86 -6.27
C TYR A 88 -37.12 -18.58 -5.59
N ASN A 89 -37.92 -17.83 -4.84
CA ASN A 89 -39.15 -18.32 -4.24
C ASN A 89 -40.35 -17.84 -5.07
N GLU A 90 -41.00 -18.75 -5.80
CA GLU A 90 -42.16 -18.43 -6.65
C GLU A 90 -43.40 -17.99 -5.85
N THR A 91 -43.54 -18.47 -4.61
CA THR A 91 -44.69 -18.14 -3.74
C THR A 91 -44.59 -16.73 -3.17
N THR A 92 -43.38 -16.29 -2.80
CA THR A 92 -43.15 -14.95 -2.23
C THR A 92 -42.60 -13.95 -3.23
N ASN A 93 -42.25 -14.39 -4.45
CA ASN A 93 -41.54 -13.62 -5.49
C ASN A 93 -40.23 -12.98 -4.99
N ILE A 94 -39.52 -13.64 -4.07
CA ILE A 94 -38.23 -13.16 -3.55
C ILE A 94 -37.11 -13.85 -4.31
N LEU A 95 -36.19 -13.06 -4.86
CA LEU A 95 -34.91 -13.52 -5.40
C LEU A 95 -33.81 -13.24 -4.39
N GLN A 96 -33.19 -14.29 -3.87
CA GLN A 96 -31.99 -14.21 -3.05
C GLN A 96 -30.77 -14.52 -3.92
N VAL A 97 -29.73 -13.69 -3.84
CA VAL A 97 -28.50 -13.84 -4.61
C VAL A 97 -27.34 -14.05 -3.67
N TYR A 98 -26.53 -15.07 -3.93
CA TYR A 98 -25.31 -15.34 -3.19
C TYR A 98 -24.13 -14.71 -3.93
N VAL A 99 -23.36 -13.88 -3.22
CA VAL A 99 -22.21 -13.17 -3.77
C VAL A 99 -20.99 -13.49 -2.92
N ASN A 100 -19.91 -13.92 -3.57
CA ASN A 100 -18.59 -13.95 -2.96
C ASN A 100 -17.90 -12.62 -3.23
N GLN A 101 -17.63 -11.86 -2.17
CA GLN A 101 -16.80 -10.67 -2.21
C GLN A 101 -15.42 -11.01 -1.62
N PRO A 102 -14.36 -11.04 -2.43
CA PRO A 102 -13.00 -11.24 -1.92
C PRO A 102 -12.62 -10.14 -0.92
N GLY A 103 -11.99 -10.51 0.19
CA GLY A 103 -11.50 -9.56 1.20
C GLY A 103 -10.25 -8.81 0.76
N ASP A 104 -9.93 -7.74 1.48
CA ASP A 104 -8.88 -6.75 1.15
C ASP A 104 -7.43 -7.24 1.30
N GLY A 105 -7.27 -8.50 1.70
CA GLY A 105 -5.97 -9.09 2.02
C GLY A 105 -5.64 -8.96 3.49
#